data_AF-A0A2Y9GQ35-F1
#
_entry.id   AF-A0A2Y9GQ35-F1
#
_cell.length_a   1.000
_cell.length_b   1.000
_cell.length_c   1.000
_cell.angle_alpha   90.00
_cell.angle_beta   90.00
_cell.angle_gamma   90.00
#
_symmetry.space_group_name_H-M   'P 1'
#
loop_
_entity.id
_entity.type
_entity.pdbx_description
1 polymer ?
#
loop_
_entity_poly.entity_id
_entity_poly.type
_entity_poly.pdbx_seq_one_letter_code
_entity_poly.pdbx_strand_id
1 'polypeptide(L)'
;MNTFLLSALCLLGTWAVLAGGVTVQDGKFSFPLESVKKLKDLRELQEPSTWKSRKSGGPVVPQVCSHLKFPEELKPLCKETNAQEILHRLEAIAEDPGSCEICAFAACAGC
;
A
#
# COMPACT_ATOMS: atom_id res chain seq x y z
N MET A 1 -22.19 -3.35 -39.38
CA MET A 1 -21.75 -2.15 -38.62
C MET A 1 -21.75 -2.39 -37.10
N ASN A 2 -22.72 -3.11 -36.53
CA ASN A 2 -22.76 -3.42 -35.08
C ASN A 2 -21.68 -4.39 -34.57
N THR A 3 -21.25 -5.37 -35.37
CA THR A 3 -20.25 -6.37 -34.94
C THR A 3 -18.85 -5.79 -34.72
N PHE A 4 -18.46 -4.80 -35.53
CA PHE A 4 -17.20 -4.07 -35.34
C PHE A 4 -17.23 -3.19 -34.08
N LEU A 5 -18.36 -2.55 -33.80
CA LEU A 5 -18.53 -1.75 -32.58
C LEU A 5 -18.52 -2.61 -31.32
N LEU A 6 -19.18 -3.76 -31.34
CA LEU A 6 -19.18 -4.72 -30.23
C LEU A 6 -17.78 -5.31 -29.98
N SER A 7 -17.04 -5.66 -31.05
CA SER A 7 -15.67 -6.14 -30.95
C SER A 7 -14.73 -5.07 -30.35
N ALA A 8 -14.82 -3.83 -30.83
CA ALA A 8 -14.05 -2.72 -30.29
C ALA A 8 -14.37 -2.43 -28.81
N LEU A 9 -15.65 -2.50 -28.42
CA LEU A 9 -16.08 -2.30 -27.03
C LEU A 9 -15.56 -3.41 -26.11
N CYS A 10 -15.59 -4.67 -26.56
CA CYS A 10 -15.05 -5.80 -25.83
C CYS A 10 -13.53 -5.67 -25.64
N LEU A 11 -12.78 -5.29 -26.69
CA LEU A 11 -11.33 -5.09 -26.62
C LEU A 11 -10.94 -3.95 -25.66
N LEU A 12 -11.68 -2.84 -25.67
CA LEU A 12 -11.48 -1.72 -24.74
C LEU A 12 -11.81 -2.13 -23.29
N GLY A 13 -12.88 -2.89 -23.09
CA GLY A 13 -13.26 -3.41 -21.76
C GLY A 13 -12.19 -4.33 -21.17
N THR A 14 -11.61 -5.22 -21.98
CA THR A 14 -10.53 -6.12 -21.52
C THR A 14 -9.22 -5.39 -21.19
N TRP A 15 -8.92 -4.28 -21.87
CA TRP A 15 -7.70 -3.49 -21.59
C TRP A 15 -7.80 -2.75 -20.26
N ALA A 16 -8.98 -2.23 -19.91
CA ALA A 16 -9.20 -1.52 -18.65
C ALA A 16 -9.08 -2.45 -17.43
N VAL A 17 -9.45 -3.73 -17.57
CA VAL A 17 -9.34 -4.73 -16.49
C VAL A 17 -7.88 -5.12 -16.22
N LEU A 18 -7.04 -5.21 -17.26
CA LEU A 18 -5.62 -5.51 -17.08
C LEU A 18 -4.80 -4.35 -16.48
N ALA A 19 -5.30 -3.13 -16.53
CA ALA A 19 -4.65 -1.97 -15.90
C ALA A 19 -4.95 -1.84 -14.40
N GLY A 20 -5.84 -2.69 -13.86
CA GLY A 20 -6.14 -2.74 -12.43
C GLY A 20 -5.00 -3.40 -11.65
N GLY A 21 -4.16 -2.61 -10.99
CA GLY A 21 -3.15 -3.13 -10.08
C GLY A 21 -3.77 -3.61 -8.76
N VAL A 22 -3.10 -4.53 -8.07
CA VAL A 22 -3.50 -4.95 -6.72
C VAL A 22 -3.39 -3.77 -5.75
N THR A 23 -4.41 -3.64 -4.92
CA THR A 23 -4.49 -2.66 -3.83
C THR A 23 -4.57 -3.36 -2.49
N VAL A 24 -4.08 -2.70 -1.45
CA VAL A 24 -4.11 -3.14 -0.06
C VAL A 24 -5.06 -2.24 0.71
N GLN A 25 -6.08 -2.84 1.33
CA GLN A 25 -7.07 -2.20 2.16
C GLN A 25 -6.74 -2.37 3.64
N ASP A 26 -6.78 -1.26 4.37
CA ASP A 26 -6.70 -1.23 5.83
C ASP A 26 -7.75 -0.26 6.38
N GLY A 27 -8.88 -0.81 6.82
CA GLY A 27 -10.03 -0.04 7.25
C GLY A 27 -10.59 0.85 6.13
N LYS A 28 -10.52 2.17 6.33
CA LYS A 28 -11.02 3.18 5.36
C LYS A 28 -10.01 3.51 4.26
N PHE A 29 -8.80 2.96 4.34
CA PHE A 29 -7.72 3.29 3.42
C PHE A 29 -7.51 2.20 2.38
N SER A 30 -7.18 2.61 1.17
CA SER A 30 -6.76 1.72 0.08
C SER A 30 -5.51 2.29 -0.56
N PHE A 31 -4.47 1.46 -0.67
CA PHE A 31 -3.16 1.83 -1.21
C PHE A 31 -2.79 0.91 -2.36
N PRO A 32 -2.15 1.40 -3.43
CA PRO A 32 -1.57 0.52 -4.43
C PRO A 32 -0.46 -0.33 -3.80
N LEU A 33 -0.43 -1.63 -4.13
CA LEU A 33 0.59 -2.56 -3.62
C LEU A 33 2.01 -2.07 -3.93
N GLU A 34 2.20 -1.41 -5.07
CA GLU A 34 3.48 -0.80 -5.46
C GLU A 34 3.97 0.29 -4.51
N SER A 35 3.08 1.05 -3.86
CA SER A 35 3.48 2.01 -2.83
C SER A 35 3.75 1.33 -1.49
N VAL A 36 3.03 0.25 -1.17
CA VAL A 36 3.29 -0.56 0.03
C VAL A 36 4.65 -1.24 -0.05
N LYS A 37 5.04 -1.79 -1.21
CA LYS A 37 6.37 -2.41 -1.45
C LYS A 37 7.54 -1.50 -1.06
N LYS A 38 7.42 -0.19 -1.32
CA LYS A 38 8.45 0.81 -0.98
C LYS A 38 8.72 0.95 0.52
N LEU A 39 7.81 0.49 1.40
CA LEU A 39 8.06 0.49 2.84
C LEU A 39 9.20 -0.46 3.24
N LYS A 40 9.42 -1.53 2.49
CA LYS A 40 10.54 -2.45 2.73
C LYS A 40 11.89 -1.74 2.61
N ASP A 41 12.06 -0.93 1.56
CA ASP A 41 13.29 -0.17 1.33
C ASP A 41 13.57 0.85 2.44
N LEU A 42 12.52 1.38 3.09
CA LEU A 42 12.65 2.32 4.20
C LEU A 42 13.09 1.63 5.49
N ARG A 43 12.62 0.40 5.72
CA ARG A 43 13.05 -0.43 6.85
C ARG A 43 14.53 -0.80 6.72
N GLU A 44 15.00 -1.17 5.54
CA GLU A 44 16.42 -1.51 5.31
C GLU A 44 17.35 -0.31 5.55
N LEU A 45 16.85 0.92 5.38
CA LEU A 45 17.60 2.15 5.65
C LEU A 45 17.56 2.60 7.11
N GLN A 46 16.61 2.12 7.91
CA GLN A 46 16.52 2.44 9.33
C GLN A 46 17.07 1.27 10.16
N GLU A 47 18.14 1.51 10.93
CA GLU A 47 18.59 0.52 11.90
C GLU A 47 17.41 0.09 12.81
N PRO A 48 17.28 -1.20 13.13
CA PRO A 48 16.16 -1.77 13.90
C PRO A 48 15.97 -1.14 15.30
N SER A 49 16.95 -0.36 15.76
CA SER A 49 16.94 0.35 17.03
C SER A 49 16.02 1.57 17.08
N THR A 50 15.66 2.18 15.94
CA THR A 50 14.88 3.43 15.89
C THR A 50 13.37 3.24 15.98
N TRP A 51 12.86 2.02 15.72
CA TRP A 51 11.43 1.69 15.86
C TRP A 51 10.99 1.51 17.34
N LYS A 52 11.94 1.37 18.27
CA LYS A 52 11.62 1.38 19.70
C LYS A 52 11.23 2.79 20.11
N SER A 53 9.93 3.06 20.02
CA SER A 53 9.20 4.16 20.64
C SER A 53 9.96 4.74 21.85
N ARG A 54 10.60 5.90 21.68
CA ARG A 54 10.88 6.74 22.84
C ARG A 54 9.51 7.21 23.31
N LYS A 55 9.05 6.64 24.43
CA LYS A 55 7.91 7.14 25.21
C LYS A 55 8.11 8.63 25.48
N SER A 56 7.60 9.48 24.60
CA SER A 56 7.52 10.92 24.79
C SER A 56 6.07 11.28 24.53
N GLY A 57 5.39 11.80 25.55
CA GLY A 57 3.95 12.03 25.59
C GLY A 57 3.48 13.14 24.66
N GLY A 58 3.45 12.85 23.35
CA GLY A 58 2.81 13.65 22.30
C GLY A 58 2.30 12.73 21.18
N PRO A 59 1.61 13.25 20.15
CA PRO A 59 1.22 12.45 18.99
C PRO A 59 2.48 11.87 18.36
N VAL A 60 2.69 10.56 18.52
CA VAL A 60 3.86 9.86 17.99
C VAL A 60 3.62 9.68 16.49
N VAL A 61 4.01 10.67 15.70
CA VAL A 61 4.13 10.49 14.25
C VAL A 61 5.27 9.49 14.04
N PRO A 62 5.04 8.35 13.35
CA PRO A 62 6.09 7.38 13.07
C PRO A 62 7.24 8.07 12.35
N GLN A 63 8.49 7.88 12.82
CA GLN A 63 9.67 8.55 12.23
C GLN A 63 9.82 8.25 10.73
N VAL A 64 9.33 7.08 10.29
CA VAL A 64 9.27 6.67 8.88
C VAL A 64 8.45 7.64 8.00
N CYS A 65 7.42 8.29 8.55
CA CYS A 65 6.60 9.28 7.84
C CYS A 65 7.38 10.55 7.44
N SER A 66 8.47 10.86 8.14
CA SER A 66 9.32 12.03 7.85
C SER A 66 10.41 11.72 6.81
N HIS A 67 10.51 10.47 6.35
CA HIS A 67 11.56 10.07 5.43
C HIS A 67 11.28 10.60 4.01
N LEU A 68 12.30 11.14 3.33
CA LEU A 68 12.16 11.72 1.97
C LEU A 68 11.63 10.71 0.93
N LYS A 69 11.95 9.43 1.11
CA LYS A 69 11.50 8.34 0.24
C LYS A 69 10.15 7.73 0.67
N PHE A 70 9.47 8.32 1.66
CA PHE A 70 8.17 7.81 2.11
C PHE A 70 7.12 7.96 1.00
N PRO A 71 6.30 6.94 0.70
CA PRO A 71 5.36 6.99 -0.40
C PRO A 71 4.30 8.08 -0.20
N GLU A 72 4.08 8.90 -1.24
CA GLU A 72 3.09 9.98 -1.20
C GLU A 72 1.69 9.46 -0.92
N GLU A 73 1.35 8.29 -1.46
CA GLU A 73 0.02 7.67 -1.31
C GLU A 73 -0.27 7.27 0.15
N LEU A 74 0.77 6.99 0.94
CA LEU A 74 0.64 6.58 2.34
C LEU A 74 0.69 7.76 3.32
N LYS A 75 1.05 8.98 2.87
CA LYS A 75 1.12 10.18 3.74
C LYS A 75 -0.16 10.48 4.53
N PRO A 76 -1.37 10.23 4.01
CA PRO A 76 -2.59 10.42 4.80
C PRO A 76 -2.60 9.62 6.11
N LEU A 77 -1.96 8.44 6.14
CA LEU A 77 -1.87 7.60 7.35
C LEU A 77 -1.15 8.29 8.49
N CYS A 78 -0.14 9.10 8.18
CA CYS A 78 0.70 9.76 9.17
C CYS A 78 -0.06 10.80 10.03
N LYS A 79 -1.29 11.14 9.65
CA LYS A 79 -2.19 12.01 10.41
C LYS A 79 -3.11 11.22 11.36
N GLU A 80 -3.19 9.91 11.20
CA GLU A 80 -4.06 9.05 12.01
C GLU A 80 -3.42 8.71 13.35
N THR A 81 -4.23 8.57 14.39
CA THR A 81 -3.75 8.27 15.74
C THR A 81 -3.13 6.86 15.83
N ASN A 82 -3.59 5.93 15.01
CA ASN A 82 -3.11 4.56 14.89
C ASN A 82 -2.15 4.36 13.70
N ALA A 83 -1.52 5.44 13.20
CA ALA A 83 -0.59 5.40 12.07
C ALA A 83 0.49 4.32 12.22
N GLN A 84 1.07 4.20 13.41
CA GLN A 84 2.14 3.24 13.69
C GLN A 84 1.67 1.78 13.51
N GLU A 85 0.46 1.45 13.97
CA GLU A 85 -0.11 0.11 13.87
C GLU A 85 -0.47 -0.25 12.43
N ILE A 86 -1.04 0.70 11.69
CA ILE A 86 -1.35 0.54 10.26
C ILE A 86 -0.05 0.32 9.48
N LEU A 87 0.96 1.17 9.68
CA LEU A 87 2.25 1.04 9.00
C LEU A 87 2.92 -0.30 9.31
N HIS A 88 2.87 -0.77 10.55
CA HIS A 88 3.42 -2.09 10.89
C HIS A 88 2.73 -3.24 10.12
N ARG A 89 1.40 -3.18 9.91
CA ARG A 89 0.69 -4.16 9.09
C ARG A 89 1.08 -4.05 7.62
N LEU A 90 1.17 -2.84 7.09
CA LEU A 90 1.58 -2.61 5.70
C LEU A 90 3.03 -3.06 5.44
N GLU A 91 3.93 -2.88 6.42
CA GLU A 91 5.29 -3.39 6.34
C GLU A 91 5.34 -4.92 6.30
N ALA A 92 4.50 -5.62 7.07
CA ALA A 92 4.41 -7.08 7.00
C ALA A 92 3.96 -7.55 5.60
N ILE A 93 3.08 -6.80 4.94
CA ILE A 93 2.69 -7.05 3.54
C ILE A 93 3.83 -6.71 2.59
N ALA A 94 4.59 -5.64 2.84
CA ALA A 94 5.74 -5.26 2.02
C ALA A 94 6.89 -6.29 2.09
N GLU A 95 6.98 -7.06 3.17
CA GLU A 95 7.97 -8.12 3.36
C GLU A 95 7.71 -9.32 2.45
N ASP A 96 6.44 -9.67 2.23
CA ASP A 96 5.97 -10.67 1.27
C ASP A 96 4.81 -10.13 0.40
N PRO A 97 5.11 -9.30 -0.63
CA PRO A 97 4.07 -8.71 -1.47
C PRO A 97 3.40 -9.74 -2.39
N GLY A 98 4.05 -10.88 -2.64
CA GLY A 98 3.52 -11.95 -3.50
C GLY A 98 2.20 -12.51 -2.98
N SER A 99 2.03 -12.56 -1.65
CA SER A 99 0.77 -12.93 -1.02
C SER A 99 -0.40 -12.02 -1.42
N CYS A 100 -0.17 -10.74 -1.69
CA CYS A 100 -1.21 -9.86 -2.24
C CYS A 100 -1.40 -10.03 -3.75
N GLU A 101 -0.36 -10.39 -4.50
CA GLU A 101 -0.46 -10.64 -5.95
C GLU A 101 -1.33 -11.86 -6.28
N ILE A 102 -1.34 -12.86 -5.40
CA ILE A 102 -2.22 -14.03 -5.49
C ILE A 102 -3.48 -13.92 -4.62
N CYS A 103 -3.70 -12.77 -3.99
CA CYS A 103 -4.82 -12.52 -3.08
C CYS A 103 -5.03 -13.56 -1.99
N ALA A 104 -3.93 -13.96 -1.36
CA ALA A 104 -3.95 -14.83 -0.20
C ALA A 104 -4.51 -14.13 1.05
N PHE A 105 -4.49 -12.79 1.10
CA PHE A 105 -5.04 -12.01 2.22
C PHE A 105 -6.29 -11.23 1.83
N ALA A 106 -7.26 -11.18 2.76
CA ALA A 106 -8.48 -10.39 2.61
C ALA A 106 -8.24 -8.87 2.54
N ALA A 107 -7.05 -8.42 2.92
CA ALA A 107 -6.63 -7.03 2.76
C ALA A 107 -6.34 -6.69 1.29
N CYS A 108 -6.10 -7.65 0.41
CA CYS A 108 -5.72 -7.40 -0.98
C CYS A 108 -6.95 -7.42 -1.89
N ALA A 109 -7.03 -6.50 -2.84
CA ALA A 109 -8.12 -6.40 -3.82
C ALA A 109 -7.57 -6.05 -5.21
N GLY A 110 -8.28 -6.44 -6.28
CA GLY A 110 -7.86 -6.15 -7.66
C GLY A 110 -7.20 -7.34 -8.37
N CYS A 111 -7.16 -8.49 -7.71
CA CYS A 111 -7.45 -9.78 -8.32
C CYS A 111 -8.98 -10.03 -8.27
#